data_AF-A0A1I8GCS3-F1
#
_entry.id   AF-A0A1I8GCS3-F1
#
_cell.length_a   1.000
_cell.length_b   1.000
_cell.length_c   1.000
_cell.angle_alpha   90.00
_cell.angle_beta   90.00
_cell.angle_gamma   90.00
#
_symmetry.space_group_name_H-M   'P 1'
#
loop_
_entity.id
_entity.type
_entity.pdbx_description
1 polymer ?
#
loop_
_entity_poly.entity_id
_entity_poly.type
_entity_poly.pdbx_seq_one_letter_code
_entity_poly.pdbx_strand_id
1 'polypeptide(L)'
;FEYYLRAPSHPPPQSSAQSRGARLDALPTELILAVLAHCDDMAVWSLLRLGNRRLTQIIEREFSDAYWQRQLSHRWPLFTLRRPLGAGTWRSLYSDLLLSAPCLACLASGPSSWDVDEASSWRQRRLRLEYRSLIQEPPYGVAAVPTPVDSGRLSQWHAVICGPPGSPYQGGAFFLSLTVPHSYPLRPPLIRFLTKVFHPNVSRHGDVGLDAILPTNWSLALTLAKVLVCVQSLLTDPYTEVSMEPRIARLCIENRPEFERLARLWTWKYAMHDFVGPLAATDEPAGDGGGDL
;
A
#
# COMPACT_ATOMS: atom_id res chain seq x y z
N PHE A 1 11.00 -6.34 19.44
CA PHE A 1 10.02 -5.25 19.56
C PHE A 1 10.54 -3.96 18.96
N GLU A 2 11.72 -3.47 19.34
CA GLU A 2 12.35 -2.29 18.72
C GLU A 2 12.52 -2.39 17.20
N TYR A 3 12.76 -3.58 16.67
CA TYR A 3 12.87 -3.85 15.23
C TYR A 3 11.60 -3.51 14.41
N TYR A 4 10.41 -3.55 15.01
CA TYR A 4 9.15 -3.18 14.33
C TYR A 4 8.75 -1.70 14.56
N LEU A 5 9.37 -1.04 15.55
CA LEU A 5 9.19 0.39 15.82
C LEU A 5 10.19 1.25 15.01
N ARG A 6 11.37 0.71 14.72
CA ARG A 6 12.29 1.28 13.74
C ARG A 6 11.85 0.80 12.36
N ALA A 7 11.48 1.74 11.48
CA ALA A 7 11.58 1.46 10.06
C ALA A 7 12.99 0.89 9.81
N PRO A 8 13.18 -0.13 8.97
CA PRO A 8 14.52 -0.53 8.59
C PRO A 8 15.16 0.67 7.89
N SER A 9 15.94 1.44 8.64
CA SER A 9 17.05 2.19 8.09
C SER A 9 17.97 1.11 7.58
N HIS A 10 17.82 0.75 6.31
CA HIS A 10 18.93 0.16 5.60
C HIS A 10 20.13 1.06 5.91
N PRO A 11 21.26 0.52 6.43
CA PRO A 11 22.48 1.29 6.34
C PRO A 11 22.59 1.68 4.87
N PRO A 12 22.83 2.97 4.55
CA PRO A 12 23.06 3.34 3.16
C PRO A 12 24.09 2.36 2.61
N PRO A 13 23.89 1.82 1.39
CA PRO A 13 24.93 1.01 0.78
C PRO A 13 26.22 1.81 0.90
N GLN A 14 27.27 1.19 1.46
CA GLN A 14 28.58 1.82 1.52
C GLN A 14 29.03 1.98 0.06
N SER A 15 28.67 3.11 -0.56
CA SER A 15 29.07 3.43 -1.91
C SER A 15 30.44 4.11 -1.83
N SER A 16 31.49 3.29 -1.81
CA SER A 16 32.80 3.71 -2.31
C SER A 16 32.77 3.79 -3.85
N ALA A 17 31.79 4.50 -4.40
CA ALA A 17 31.66 4.80 -5.80
C ALA A 17 31.36 6.29 -5.91
N GLN A 18 32.43 7.09 -6.07
CA GLN A 18 32.31 8.45 -6.60
C GLN A 18 31.70 8.35 -7.99
N SER A 19 30.38 8.45 -8.09
CA SER A 19 29.71 8.55 -9.37
C SER A 19 30.12 9.87 -10.01
N ARG A 20 30.93 9.78 -11.07
CA ARG A 20 31.27 10.90 -11.99
C ARG A 20 30.05 11.30 -12.85
N GLY A 21 28.88 11.42 -12.24
CA GLY A 21 27.64 11.89 -12.87
C GLY A 21 27.34 13.31 -12.43
N ALA A 22 26.79 14.13 -13.34
CA ALA A 22 26.28 15.45 -12.98
C ALA A 22 25.23 15.32 -11.86
N ARG A 23 25.39 16.11 -10.79
CA ARG A 23 24.38 16.16 -9.72
C ARG A 23 23.14 16.88 -10.24
N LEU A 24 21.95 16.30 -10.04
CA LEU A 24 20.68 16.89 -10.47
C LEU A 24 20.54 18.34 -9.96
N ASP A 25 21.00 18.57 -8.72
CA ASP A 25 21.00 19.87 -8.04
C ASP A 25 21.84 20.95 -8.73
N ALA A 26 22.84 20.54 -9.52
CA ALA A 26 23.74 21.42 -10.25
C ALA A 26 23.21 21.78 -11.65
N LEU A 27 22.11 21.17 -12.10
CA LEU A 27 21.53 21.45 -13.41
C LEU A 27 20.79 22.82 -13.41
N PRO A 28 20.76 23.51 -14.56
CA PRO A 28 19.83 24.61 -14.80
C PRO A 28 18.37 24.18 -14.58
N THR A 29 17.52 25.13 -14.17
CA THR A 29 16.12 24.88 -13.83
C THR A 29 15.35 24.29 -15.02
N GLU A 30 15.69 24.69 -16.24
CA GLU A 30 15.09 24.23 -17.49
C GLU A 30 15.34 22.74 -17.71
N LEU A 31 16.55 22.25 -17.39
CA LEU A 31 16.88 20.84 -17.50
C LEU A 31 16.23 20.02 -16.38
N ILE A 32 16.10 20.58 -15.17
CA ILE A 32 15.36 19.92 -14.08
C ILE A 32 13.90 19.75 -14.47
N LEU A 33 13.26 20.79 -15.02
CA LEU A 33 11.87 20.71 -15.50
C LEU A 33 11.71 19.68 -16.64
N ALA A 34 12.67 19.65 -17.58
CA ALA A 34 12.67 18.65 -18.64
C ALA A 34 12.78 17.21 -18.09
N VAL A 35 13.59 16.98 -17.05
CA VAL A 35 13.67 15.67 -16.37
C VAL A 35 12.36 15.35 -15.66
N LEU A 36 11.81 16.29 -14.89
CA LEU A 36 10.57 16.12 -14.14
C LEU A 36 9.36 15.80 -15.05
N ALA A 37 9.34 16.33 -16.28
CA ALA A 37 8.29 16.05 -17.26
C ALA A 37 8.24 14.56 -17.68
N HIS A 38 9.30 13.79 -17.45
CA HIS A 38 9.38 12.36 -17.73
C HIS A 38 9.30 11.49 -16.47
N CYS A 39 9.22 12.09 -15.28
CA CYS A 39 9.10 11.36 -14.03
C CYS A 39 7.64 10.93 -13.78
N ASP A 40 7.46 9.72 -13.25
CA ASP A 40 6.19 9.34 -12.63
C ASP A 40 6.01 10.03 -11.28
N ASP A 41 4.79 9.98 -10.75
CA ASP A 41 4.43 10.61 -9.48
C ASP A 41 5.27 10.10 -8.30
N MET A 42 5.67 8.83 -8.31
CA MET A 42 6.54 8.24 -7.30
C MET A 42 7.99 8.74 -7.37
N ALA A 43 8.53 8.94 -8.56
CA ALA A 43 9.85 9.54 -8.76
C ALA A 43 9.84 10.99 -8.30
N VAL A 44 8.81 11.77 -8.66
CA VAL A 44 8.64 13.16 -8.18
C VAL A 44 8.55 13.19 -6.64
N TRP A 45 7.77 12.30 -6.05
CA TRP A 45 7.69 12.18 -4.58
C TRP A 45 9.03 11.80 -3.95
N SER A 46 9.78 10.89 -4.57
CA SER A 46 11.10 10.47 -4.07
C SER A 46 12.10 11.63 -4.11
N LEU A 47 12.04 12.48 -5.14
CA LEU A 47 12.86 13.69 -5.24
C LEU A 47 12.55 14.70 -4.14
N LEU A 48 11.26 14.90 -3.80
CA LEU A 48 10.86 15.76 -2.67
C LEU A 48 11.46 15.29 -1.34
N ARG A 49 11.64 13.98 -1.17
CA ARG A 49 12.20 13.40 0.05
C ARG A 49 13.72 13.56 0.19
N LEU A 50 14.42 14.00 -0.85
CA LEU A 50 15.85 14.29 -0.76
C LEU A 50 16.14 15.53 0.11
N GLY A 51 15.12 16.36 0.40
CA GLY A 51 15.26 17.54 1.26
C GLY A 51 16.07 18.69 0.63
N ASN A 52 16.35 18.62 -0.68
CA ASN A 52 16.99 19.73 -1.38
C ASN A 52 15.98 20.88 -1.55
N ARG A 53 16.25 22.03 -0.89
CA ARG A 53 15.38 23.22 -0.91
C ARG A 53 15.09 23.74 -2.31
N ARG A 54 16.10 23.80 -3.19
CA ARG A 54 15.95 24.29 -4.57
C ARG A 54 15.06 23.35 -5.38
N LEU A 55 15.31 22.05 -5.33
CA LEU A 55 14.46 21.06 -6.01
C LEU A 55 13.03 21.08 -5.47
N THR A 56 12.87 21.20 -4.16
CA THR A 56 11.56 21.25 -3.51
C THR A 56 10.75 22.44 -4.03
N GLN A 57 11.34 23.64 -4.09
CA GLN A 57 10.68 24.83 -4.64
C GLN A 57 10.30 24.67 -6.12
N ILE A 58 11.16 24.04 -6.93
CA ILE A 58 10.86 23.78 -8.35
C ILE A 58 9.69 22.81 -8.47
N ILE A 59 9.72 21.70 -7.74
CA ILE A 59 8.66 20.68 -7.76
C ILE A 59 7.35 21.25 -7.23
N GLU A 60 7.35 22.01 -6.14
CA GLU A 60 6.14 22.63 -5.58
C GLU A 60 5.50 23.65 -6.54
N ARG A 61 6.31 24.32 -7.37
CA ARG A 61 5.80 25.23 -8.41
C ARG A 61 5.19 24.49 -9.59
N GLU A 62 5.77 23.37 -9.98
CA GLU A 62 5.34 22.59 -11.15
C GLU A 62 4.16 21.64 -10.82
N PHE A 63 4.19 21.01 -9.65
CA PHE A 63 3.24 19.97 -9.23
C PHE A 63 2.34 20.48 -8.10
N SER A 64 1.23 21.10 -8.51
CA SER A 64 0.22 21.66 -7.60
C SER A 64 -0.43 20.61 -6.67
N ASP A 65 -1.12 21.06 -5.63
CA ASP A 65 -1.83 20.15 -4.72
C ASP A 65 -2.95 19.35 -5.44
N ALA A 66 -3.58 19.96 -6.46
CA ALA A 66 -4.55 19.27 -7.32
C ALA A 66 -3.92 18.15 -8.16
N TYR A 67 -2.63 18.25 -8.50
CA TYR A 67 -1.89 17.15 -9.12
C TYR A 67 -1.82 15.96 -8.16
N TRP A 68 -1.41 16.19 -6.90
CA TRP A 68 -1.30 15.13 -5.90
C TRP A 68 -2.65 14.47 -5.59
N GLN A 69 -3.73 15.26 -5.53
CA GLN A 69 -5.09 14.73 -5.41
C GLN A 69 -5.42 13.76 -6.56
N ARG A 70 -5.08 14.13 -7.80
CA ARG A 70 -5.32 13.29 -8.98
C ARG A 70 -4.51 12.00 -8.93
N GLN A 71 -3.23 12.07 -8.54
CA GLN A 71 -2.36 10.90 -8.42
C GLN A 71 -2.83 9.96 -7.31
N LEU A 72 -3.29 10.51 -6.18
CA LEU A 72 -3.90 9.74 -5.10
C LEU A 72 -5.12 8.95 -5.60
N SER A 73 -6.06 9.62 -6.27
CA SER A 73 -7.25 8.98 -6.81
C SER A 73 -6.94 7.90 -7.85
N HIS A 74 -5.84 8.05 -8.60
CA HIS A 74 -5.40 7.04 -9.55
C HIS A 74 -4.80 5.80 -8.86
N ARG A 75 -3.95 6.00 -7.85
CA ARG A 75 -3.29 4.89 -7.11
C ARG A 75 -4.19 4.21 -6.09
N TRP A 76 -5.12 4.95 -5.47
CA TRP A 76 -6.09 4.44 -4.50
C TRP A 76 -7.51 4.84 -4.90
N PRO A 77 -8.09 4.24 -5.96
CA PRO A 77 -9.42 4.61 -6.45
C PRO A 77 -10.56 4.35 -5.45
N LEU A 78 -10.29 3.55 -4.41
CA LEU A 78 -11.21 3.26 -3.31
C LEU A 78 -10.97 4.11 -2.07
N PHE A 79 -9.96 5.00 -2.07
CA PHE A 79 -9.74 5.92 -0.96
C PHE A 79 -10.83 6.99 -0.97
N THR A 80 -11.48 7.18 0.18
CA THR A 80 -12.46 8.23 0.37
C THR A 80 -12.09 9.00 1.62
N LEU A 81 -11.88 10.31 1.46
CA LEU A 81 -11.56 11.19 2.57
C LEU A 81 -12.84 11.42 3.41
N ARG A 82 -12.86 10.95 4.67
CA ARG A 82 -14.04 11.06 5.54
C ARG A 82 -14.08 12.36 6.35
N ARG A 83 -12.93 13.01 6.52
CA ARG A 83 -12.80 14.32 7.17
C ARG A 83 -11.99 15.28 6.32
N PRO A 84 -12.29 16.58 6.33
CA PRO A 84 -11.45 17.57 5.64
C PRO A 84 -9.97 17.43 6.06
N LEU A 85 -9.04 17.72 5.14
CA LEU A 85 -7.59 17.63 5.37
C LEU A 85 -7.08 18.51 6.52
N GLY A 86 -7.89 19.46 7.01
CA GLY A 86 -7.50 20.38 8.07
C GLY A 86 -6.34 21.27 7.60
N ALA A 87 -5.23 21.22 8.33
CA ALA A 87 -3.99 21.93 7.99
C ALA A 87 -3.10 21.17 6.97
N GLY A 88 -3.46 19.94 6.61
CA GLY A 88 -2.72 19.12 5.65
C GLY A 88 -3.03 19.46 4.18
N THR A 89 -2.20 18.95 3.29
CA THR A 89 -2.33 19.07 1.82
C THR A 89 -2.51 17.69 1.18
N TRP A 90 -3.03 17.63 -0.05
CA TRP A 90 -3.11 16.37 -0.80
C TRP A 90 -1.73 15.73 -1.00
N ARG A 91 -0.69 16.55 -1.16
CA ARG A 91 0.70 16.06 -1.21
C ARG A 91 1.09 15.31 0.07
N SER A 92 0.79 15.88 1.24
CA SER A 92 1.11 15.25 2.52
C SER A 92 0.33 13.94 2.71
N LEU A 93 -0.97 13.93 2.37
CA LEU A 93 -1.79 12.72 2.42
C LEU A 93 -1.28 11.62 1.46
N TYR A 94 -0.91 12.01 0.24
CA TYR A 94 -0.29 11.11 -0.73
C TYR A 94 1.01 10.52 -0.19
N SER A 95 1.85 11.33 0.48
CA SER A 95 3.06 10.86 1.15
C SER A 95 2.75 9.87 2.27
N ASP A 96 1.75 10.15 3.11
CA ASP A 96 1.37 9.28 4.21
C ASP A 96 0.86 7.91 3.70
N LEU A 97 0.08 7.90 2.62
CA LEU A 97 -0.36 6.67 1.96
C LEU A 97 0.82 5.89 1.35
N LEU A 98 1.76 6.55 0.68
CA LEU A 98 2.98 5.90 0.18
C LEU A 98 3.83 5.32 1.32
N LEU A 99 4.04 6.08 2.39
CA LEU A 99 4.81 5.64 3.56
C LEU A 99 4.10 4.52 4.33
N SER A 100 2.79 4.38 4.13
CA SER A 100 2.00 3.27 4.67
C SER A 100 2.10 2.01 3.83
N ALA A 101 2.70 2.06 2.64
CA ALA A 101 2.93 0.87 1.84
C ALA A 101 4.04 -0.02 2.43
N PRO A 102 3.86 -1.35 2.47
CA PRO A 102 4.89 -2.27 2.98
C PRO A 102 6.13 -2.32 2.08
N CYS A 103 5.95 -2.07 0.79
CA CYS A 103 7.01 -2.15 -0.22
C CYS A 103 6.73 -1.16 -1.36
N LEU A 104 7.51 -0.06 -1.41
CA LEU A 104 7.36 0.95 -2.46
C LEU A 104 7.68 0.41 -3.86
N ALA A 105 8.68 -0.46 -3.98
CA ALA A 105 9.01 -1.10 -5.26
C ALA A 105 7.84 -1.96 -5.78
N CYS A 106 7.19 -2.70 -4.88
CA CYS A 106 6.04 -3.54 -5.21
C CYS A 106 4.81 -2.70 -5.61
N LEU A 107 4.68 -1.50 -5.05
CA LEU A 107 3.65 -0.53 -5.43
C LEU A 107 3.98 0.16 -6.77
N ALA A 108 5.26 0.36 -7.08
CA ALA A 108 5.73 1.00 -8.32
C ALA A 108 5.60 0.09 -9.54
N SER A 109 6.14 -1.14 -9.43
CA SER A 109 6.28 -2.07 -10.56
C SER A 109 4.95 -2.69 -10.99
N GLY A 110 3.87 -2.46 -10.23
CA GLY A 110 2.67 -3.26 -10.33
C GLY A 110 2.97 -4.75 -10.05
N PRO A 111 1.94 -5.59 -10.07
CA PRO A 111 2.15 -7.02 -10.07
C PRO A 111 2.86 -7.43 -11.38
N SER A 112 4.03 -8.03 -11.24
CA SER A 112 4.80 -8.68 -12.30
C SER A 112 3.88 -9.52 -13.20
N SER A 113 4.01 -9.32 -14.52
CA SER A 113 3.21 -9.99 -15.54
C SER A 113 3.56 -11.49 -15.59
N TRP A 114 3.00 -12.26 -14.67
CA TRP A 114 2.98 -13.71 -14.80
C TRP A 114 1.80 -14.06 -15.69
N ASP A 115 2.12 -14.71 -16.82
CA ASP A 115 1.26 -15.21 -17.88
C ASP A 115 0.92 -14.21 -19.00
N VAL A 116 1.44 -14.52 -20.19
CA VAL A 116 1.11 -13.90 -21.49
C VAL A 116 0.03 -14.72 -22.21
N ASP A 117 -0.56 -15.71 -21.54
CA ASP A 117 -1.56 -16.60 -22.13
C ASP A 117 -2.88 -15.87 -22.34
N GLU A 118 -3.53 -16.13 -23.47
CA GLU A 118 -4.82 -15.54 -23.81
C GLU A 118 -5.88 -15.98 -22.78
N ALA A 119 -6.50 -15.02 -22.10
CA ALA A 119 -7.51 -15.31 -21.09
C ALA A 119 -8.69 -16.07 -21.70
N SER A 120 -9.03 -17.24 -21.15
CA SER A 120 -10.13 -18.03 -21.67
C SER A 120 -11.49 -17.32 -21.50
N SER A 121 -12.41 -17.55 -22.44
CA SER A 121 -13.76 -16.97 -22.44
C SER A 121 -14.54 -17.26 -21.15
N TRP A 122 -14.31 -18.44 -20.55
CA TRP A 122 -14.95 -18.84 -19.30
C TRP A 122 -14.42 -18.03 -18.11
N ARG A 123 -13.12 -17.72 -18.05
CA ARG A 123 -12.51 -16.88 -17.00
C ARG A 123 -13.11 -15.49 -17.05
N GLN A 124 -13.18 -14.90 -18.24
CA GLN A 124 -13.68 -13.55 -18.39
C GLN A 124 -15.18 -13.47 -18.07
N ARG A 125 -15.97 -14.49 -18.42
CA ARG A 125 -17.37 -14.59 -18.00
C ARG A 125 -17.51 -14.67 -16.48
N ARG A 126 -16.70 -15.52 -15.83
CA ARG A 126 -16.68 -15.66 -14.36
C ARG A 126 -16.36 -14.33 -13.69
N LEU A 127 -15.29 -13.64 -14.10
CA LEU A 127 -14.88 -12.37 -13.50
C LEU A 127 -15.89 -11.24 -13.72
N ARG A 128 -16.56 -11.19 -14.88
CA ARG A 128 -17.63 -10.21 -15.12
C ARG A 128 -18.82 -10.43 -14.18
N LEU A 129 -19.17 -11.68 -13.88
CA LEU A 129 -20.25 -12.00 -12.93
C LEU A 129 -19.84 -11.65 -11.51
N GLU A 130 -18.62 -12.01 -11.10
CA GLU A 130 -18.09 -11.66 -9.78
C GLU A 130 -17.96 -10.13 -9.61
N TYR A 131 -17.55 -9.41 -10.65
CA TYR A 131 -17.51 -7.95 -10.62
C TYR A 131 -18.88 -7.33 -10.40
N ARG A 132 -19.89 -7.80 -11.14
CA ARG A 132 -21.27 -7.35 -10.98
C ARG A 132 -21.79 -7.61 -9.58
N SER A 133 -21.52 -8.81 -9.04
CA SER A 133 -21.89 -9.17 -7.67
C SER A 133 -21.22 -8.26 -6.64
N LEU A 134 -19.92 -7.96 -6.80
CA LEU A 134 -19.19 -7.05 -5.91
C LEU A 134 -19.75 -5.61 -5.92
N ILE A 135 -20.26 -5.14 -7.07
CA ILE A 135 -20.89 -3.82 -7.17
C ILE A 135 -22.31 -3.82 -6.59
N GLN A 136 -23.11 -4.83 -6.92
CA GLN A 136 -24.52 -4.89 -6.54
C GLN A 136 -24.71 -5.22 -5.07
N GLU A 137 -23.91 -6.16 -4.55
CA GLU A 137 -24.00 -6.69 -3.20
C GLU A 137 -22.60 -6.81 -2.59
N PRO A 138 -21.91 -5.67 -2.32
CA PRO A 138 -20.60 -5.70 -1.69
C PRO A 138 -20.70 -6.31 -0.28
N PRO A 139 -19.77 -7.21 0.11
CA PRO A 139 -19.69 -7.67 1.49
C PRO A 139 -19.47 -6.50 2.46
N TYR A 140 -19.97 -6.62 3.69
CA TYR A 140 -19.86 -5.54 4.68
C TYR A 140 -18.40 -5.13 4.93
N GLY A 141 -18.10 -3.84 4.75
CA GLY A 141 -16.77 -3.30 4.94
C GLY A 141 -15.76 -3.73 3.87
N VAL A 142 -16.18 -4.32 2.76
CA VAL A 142 -15.32 -4.73 1.65
C VAL A 142 -15.77 -4.02 0.38
N ALA A 143 -14.82 -3.44 -0.36
CA ALA A 143 -15.05 -3.00 -1.72
C ALA A 143 -13.87 -3.40 -2.61
N ALA A 144 -14.14 -3.69 -3.88
CA ALA A 144 -13.12 -4.04 -4.85
C ALA A 144 -13.48 -3.56 -6.26
N VAL A 145 -12.50 -3.04 -6.99
CA VAL A 145 -12.63 -2.53 -8.35
C VAL A 145 -11.45 -3.00 -9.21
N PRO A 146 -11.67 -3.32 -10.49
CA PRO A 146 -10.56 -3.59 -11.40
C PRO A 146 -9.71 -2.34 -11.62
N THR A 147 -8.40 -2.51 -11.80
CA THR A 147 -7.50 -1.39 -12.06
C THR A 147 -7.73 -0.81 -13.46
N PRO A 148 -7.58 0.51 -13.68
CA PRO A 148 -7.76 1.14 -14.99
C PRO A 148 -6.80 0.61 -16.07
N VAL A 149 -5.62 0.15 -15.65
CA VAL A 149 -4.52 -0.27 -16.52
C VAL A 149 -4.83 -1.56 -17.30
N ASP A 150 -5.79 -2.34 -16.83
CA ASP A 150 -5.96 -3.73 -17.26
C ASP A 150 -6.88 -3.93 -18.48
N SER A 151 -7.24 -2.86 -19.19
CA SER A 151 -7.97 -2.87 -20.48
C SER A 151 -9.16 -3.87 -20.57
N GLY A 152 -9.87 -4.09 -19.46
CA GLY A 152 -11.03 -5.01 -19.40
C GLY A 152 -10.71 -6.51 -19.22
N ARG A 153 -9.45 -6.89 -18.95
CA ARG A 153 -9.04 -8.28 -18.68
C ARG A 153 -9.42 -8.76 -17.27
N LEU A 154 -9.69 -7.83 -16.35
CA LEU A 154 -10.07 -8.09 -14.95
C LEU A 154 -9.06 -8.98 -14.20
N SER A 155 -7.79 -8.92 -14.60
CA SER A 155 -6.64 -9.55 -13.98
C SER A 155 -6.10 -8.78 -12.78
N GLN A 156 -6.24 -7.45 -12.75
CA GLN A 156 -5.71 -6.62 -11.67
C GLN A 156 -6.81 -5.85 -10.97
N TRP A 157 -6.82 -5.89 -9.65
CA TRP A 157 -7.86 -5.26 -8.83
C TRP A 157 -7.25 -4.51 -7.66
N HIS A 158 -7.90 -3.40 -7.31
CA HIS A 158 -7.76 -2.76 -6.02
C HIS A 158 -8.93 -3.18 -5.13
N ALA A 159 -8.63 -3.46 -3.86
CA ALA A 159 -9.64 -3.66 -2.84
C ALA A 159 -9.35 -2.80 -1.61
N VAL A 160 -10.39 -2.58 -0.82
CA VAL A 160 -10.29 -2.01 0.53
C VAL A 160 -11.08 -2.91 1.48
N ILE A 161 -10.48 -3.19 2.63
CA ILE A 161 -11.13 -3.87 3.76
C ILE A 161 -11.15 -2.87 4.92
N CYS A 162 -12.34 -2.57 5.42
CA CYS A 162 -12.54 -1.85 6.65
C CYS A 162 -12.24 -2.79 7.82
N GLY A 163 -11.43 -2.30 8.76
CA GLY A 163 -11.12 -3.01 9.99
C GLY A 163 -12.37 -3.40 10.77
N PRO A 164 -12.57 -4.69 11.09
CA PRO A 164 -13.78 -5.16 11.76
C PRO A 164 -14.03 -4.50 13.12
N PRO A 165 -15.28 -4.23 13.49
CA PRO A 165 -15.62 -3.70 14.81
C PRO A 165 -15.20 -4.68 15.91
N GLY A 166 -14.73 -4.16 17.05
CA GLY A 166 -14.22 -4.95 18.17
C GLY A 166 -12.81 -5.52 17.98
N SER A 167 -12.25 -5.45 16.77
CA SER A 167 -10.87 -5.88 16.49
C SER A 167 -9.86 -4.75 16.79
N PRO A 168 -8.56 -5.04 16.98
CA PRO A 168 -7.54 -4.01 17.06
C PRO A 168 -7.35 -3.22 15.75
N TYR A 169 -8.01 -3.64 14.66
CA TYR A 169 -7.97 -3.00 13.36
C TYR A 169 -9.14 -2.03 13.11
N GLN A 170 -10.11 -1.97 14.05
CA GLN A 170 -11.30 -1.14 13.92
C GLN A 170 -10.97 0.31 13.53
N GLY A 171 -11.72 0.83 12.54
CA GLY A 171 -11.57 2.20 12.04
C GLY A 171 -10.52 2.36 10.95
N GLY A 172 -9.64 1.37 10.73
CA GLY A 172 -8.69 1.37 9.63
C GLY A 172 -9.32 1.03 8.28
N ALA A 173 -8.80 1.64 7.21
CA ALA A 173 -9.01 1.28 5.82
C ALA A 173 -7.73 0.63 5.27
N PHE A 174 -7.79 -0.68 5.05
CA PHE A 174 -6.66 -1.45 4.53
C PHE A 174 -6.82 -1.66 3.03
N PHE A 175 -5.92 -1.09 2.25
CA PHE A 175 -5.91 -1.26 0.80
C PHE A 175 -5.16 -2.54 0.43
N LEU A 176 -5.64 -3.23 -0.61
CA LEU A 176 -5.05 -4.46 -1.13
C LEU A 176 -4.98 -4.39 -2.66
N SER A 177 -4.02 -5.12 -3.22
CA SER A 177 -4.01 -5.50 -4.62
C SER A 177 -4.35 -6.99 -4.76
N LEU A 178 -5.11 -7.31 -5.80
CA LEU A 178 -5.38 -8.69 -6.18
C LEU A 178 -4.93 -8.91 -7.62
N THR A 179 -4.19 -9.98 -7.84
CA THR A 179 -3.78 -10.44 -9.15
C THR A 179 -4.46 -11.77 -9.44
N VAL A 180 -5.39 -11.73 -10.38
CA VAL A 180 -6.15 -12.89 -10.83
C VAL A 180 -5.40 -13.57 -11.98
N PRO A 181 -4.89 -14.81 -11.82
CA PRO A 181 -4.13 -15.48 -12.86
C PRO A 181 -5.02 -15.83 -14.07
N HIS A 182 -4.40 -16.08 -15.23
CA HIS A 182 -5.12 -16.47 -16.46
C HIS A 182 -5.82 -17.84 -16.33
N SER A 183 -5.35 -18.67 -15.40
CA SER A 183 -5.96 -19.94 -15.04
C SER A 183 -7.12 -19.82 -14.04
N TYR A 184 -7.48 -18.63 -13.54
CA TYR A 184 -8.55 -18.47 -12.54
C TYR A 184 -9.95 -18.84 -13.06
N PRO A 185 -10.77 -19.66 -12.33
CA PRO A 185 -10.54 -20.06 -10.97
C PRO A 185 -9.88 -21.43 -10.83
N LEU A 186 -9.26 -22.05 -11.84
CA LEU A 186 -8.48 -23.27 -11.60
C LEU A 186 -7.30 -23.03 -10.65
N ARG A 187 -6.76 -21.81 -10.64
CA ARG A 187 -5.81 -21.33 -9.63
C ARG A 187 -6.39 -20.14 -8.84
N PRO A 188 -6.04 -20.01 -7.54
CA PRO A 188 -6.48 -18.90 -6.70
C PRO A 188 -5.89 -17.56 -7.16
N PRO A 189 -6.53 -16.42 -6.79
CA PRO A 189 -5.92 -15.11 -6.96
C PRO A 189 -4.77 -14.91 -5.95
N LEU A 190 -3.80 -14.08 -6.32
CA LEU A 190 -2.77 -13.58 -5.40
C LEU A 190 -3.28 -12.31 -4.73
N ILE A 191 -3.05 -12.18 -3.42
CA ILE A 191 -3.52 -11.04 -2.62
C ILE A 191 -2.35 -10.45 -1.87
N ARG A 192 -2.25 -9.13 -1.90
CA ARG A 192 -1.24 -8.38 -1.15
C ARG A 192 -1.85 -7.14 -0.52
N PHE A 193 -1.57 -6.92 0.76
CA PHE A 193 -1.82 -5.65 1.40
C PHE A 193 -0.93 -4.56 0.80
N LEU A 194 -1.56 -3.47 0.37
CA LEU A 194 -0.91 -2.21 0.03
C LEU A 194 -0.78 -1.30 1.24
N THR A 195 -1.48 -1.59 2.34
CA THR A 195 -1.37 -0.91 3.63
C THR A 195 -0.63 -1.79 4.63
N LYS A 196 0.40 -1.27 5.30
CA LYS A 196 1.09 -1.94 6.40
C LYS A 196 0.09 -2.36 7.47
N VAL A 197 0.17 -3.62 7.88
CA VAL A 197 -0.66 -4.19 8.93
C VAL A 197 0.20 -5.05 9.83
N PHE A 198 0.00 -4.92 11.15
CA PHE A 198 0.67 -5.76 12.13
C PHE A 198 -0.19 -7.00 12.37
N HIS A 199 0.09 -8.10 11.68
CA HIS A 199 -0.77 -9.29 11.68
C HIS A 199 0.04 -10.58 11.46
N PRO A 200 -0.23 -11.70 12.16
CA PRO A 200 0.51 -12.95 12.02
C PRO A 200 0.52 -13.53 10.60
N ASN A 201 -0.60 -13.41 9.88
CA ASN A 201 -0.80 -13.94 8.53
C ASN A 201 -0.42 -12.98 7.40
N VAL A 202 0.20 -11.83 7.69
CA VAL A 202 0.62 -10.88 6.65
C VAL A 202 2.12 -10.68 6.70
N SER A 203 2.80 -10.92 5.59
CA SER A 203 4.26 -10.76 5.48
C SER A 203 4.67 -9.30 5.57
N ARG A 204 5.94 -9.03 5.85
CA ARG A 204 6.52 -7.68 5.75
C ARG A 204 6.31 -6.97 4.39
N HIS A 205 6.07 -7.72 3.31
CA HIS A 205 5.81 -7.20 1.96
C HIS A 205 4.31 -7.08 1.66
N GLY A 206 3.45 -7.49 2.58
CA GLY A 206 2.00 -7.46 2.47
C GLY A 206 1.37 -8.77 1.96
N ASP A 207 2.15 -9.81 1.68
CA ASP A 207 1.59 -11.08 1.19
C ASP A 207 0.74 -11.75 2.27
N VAL A 208 -0.41 -12.29 1.88
CA VAL A 208 -1.36 -12.91 2.80
C VAL A 208 -1.17 -14.42 2.82
N GLY A 209 -0.88 -14.98 3.99
CA GLY A 209 -0.96 -16.41 4.27
C GLY A 209 -2.39 -16.79 4.64
N LEU A 210 -3.17 -17.25 3.65
CA LEU A 210 -4.55 -17.67 3.85
C LEU A 210 -4.72 -19.09 3.29
N ASP A 211 -5.20 -20.02 4.13
CA ASP A 211 -5.32 -21.44 3.78
C ASP A 211 -6.21 -21.67 2.54
N ALA A 212 -7.33 -20.94 2.47
CA ALA A 212 -8.29 -21.06 1.37
C ALA A 212 -7.71 -20.72 -0.02
N ILE A 213 -6.58 -20.00 -0.11
CA ILE A 213 -5.89 -19.67 -1.37
C ILE A 213 -4.60 -20.49 -1.58
N LEU A 214 -4.35 -21.51 -0.76
CA LEU A 214 -3.30 -22.48 -1.03
C LEU A 214 -3.74 -23.41 -2.18
N PRO A 215 -2.86 -23.77 -3.13
CA PRO A 215 -3.22 -24.63 -4.25
C PRO A 215 -3.88 -25.97 -3.87
N THR A 216 -3.56 -26.50 -2.69
CA THR A 216 -4.11 -27.76 -2.16
C THR A 216 -5.54 -27.62 -1.62
N ASN A 217 -5.91 -26.44 -1.12
CA ASN A 217 -7.17 -26.20 -0.41
C ASN A 217 -8.11 -25.25 -1.17
N TRP A 218 -7.65 -24.75 -2.32
CA TRP A 218 -8.43 -23.88 -3.18
C TRP A 218 -9.65 -24.58 -3.78
N SER A 219 -10.80 -23.92 -3.71
CA SER A 219 -12.07 -24.40 -4.27
C SER A 219 -12.59 -23.47 -5.36
N LEU A 220 -12.99 -24.04 -6.49
CA LEU A 220 -13.59 -23.29 -7.63
C LEU A 220 -14.91 -22.59 -7.26
N ALA A 221 -15.52 -22.95 -6.12
CA ALA A 221 -16.71 -22.32 -5.58
C ALA A 221 -16.42 -20.98 -4.86
N LEU A 222 -15.15 -20.69 -4.57
CA LEU A 222 -14.72 -19.42 -4.01
C LEU A 222 -14.76 -18.33 -5.09
N THR A 223 -15.12 -17.12 -4.66
CA THR A 223 -15.14 -15.90 -5.48
C THR A 223 -14.19 -14.89 -4.86
N LEU A 224 -13.80 -13.86 -5.60
CA LEU A 224 -13.03 -12.72 -5.09
C LEU A 224 -13.69 -12.12 -3.85
N ALA A 225 -15.02 -11.99 -3.84
CA ALA A 225 -15.78 -11.51 -2.69
C ALA A 225 -15.59 -12.41 -1.46
N LYS A 226 -15.76 -13.73 -1.60
CA LYS A 226 -15.57 -14.70 -0.50
C LYS A 226 -14.14 -14.70 0.00
N VAL A 227 -13.17 -14.61 -0.91
CA VAL A 227 -11.76 -14.54 -0.58
C VAL A 227 -11.43 -13.28 0.22
N LEU A 228 -11.96 -12.12 -0.17
CA LEU A 228 -11.80 -10.88 0.58
C LEU A 228 -12.47 -10.94 1.97
N VAL A 229 -13.63 -11.60 2.08
CA VAL A 229 -14.27 -11.87 3.37
C VAL A 229 -13.37 -12.75 4.25
N CYS A 230 -12.74 -13.80 3.69
CA CYS A 230 -11.78 -14.61 4.45
C CYS A 230 -10.57 -13.77 4.93
N VAL A 231 -10.07 -12.84 4.11
CA VAL A 231 -9.00 -11.92 4.54
C VAL A 231 -9.48 -10.99 5.65
N GLN A 232 -10.73 -10.49 5.58
CA GLN A 232 -11.31 -9.67 6.66
C GLN A 232 -11.47 -10.47 7.96
N SER A 233 -11.90 -11.74 7.89
CA SER A 233 -12.01 -12.63 9.04
C SER A 233 -10.66 -12.92 9.70
N LEU A 234 -9.55 -12.92 8.97
CA LEU A 234 -8.22 -13.03 9.59
C LEU A 234 -7.97 -11.87 10.57
N LEU A 235 -8.47 -10.66 10.28
CA LEU A 235 -8.30 -9.50 11.16
C LEU A 235 -9.03 -9.65 12.51
N THR A 236 -10.06 -10.50 12.60
CA THR A 236 -10.68 -10.86 13.89
C THR A 236 -10.02 -12.09 14.50
N ASP A 237 -9.77 -13.11 13.68
CA ASP A 237 -9.35 -14.44 14.10
C ASP A 237 -8.07 -14.87 13.36
N PRO A 238 -6.89 -14.45 13.85
CA PRO A 238 -5.62 -14.79 13.21
C PRO A 238 -5.36 -16.30 13.21
N TYR A 239 -4.96 -16.85 12.07
CA TYR A 239 -4.66 -18.27 11.93
C TYR A 239 -3.16 -18.55 12.13
N THR A 240 -2.73 -18.75 13.38
CA THR A 240 -1.31 -18.77 13.74
C THR A 240 -0.53 -19.97 13.21
N GLU A 241 -1.19 -21.06 12.79
CA GLU A 241 -0.51 -22.23 12.20
C GLU A 241 0.06 -21.95 10.81
N VAL A 242 -0.58 -21.07 10.02
CA VAL A 242 -0.14 -20.64 8.68
C VAL A 242 0.36 -19.19 8.73
N SER A 243 1.10 -18.85 9.79
CA SER A 243 1.63 -17.50 9.97
C SER A 243 2.74 -17.18 8.97
N MET A 244 2.66 -16.00 8.35
CA MET A 244 3.75 -15.43 7.55
C MET A 244 4.82 -14.78 8.42
N GLU A 245 4.45 -14.37 9.64
CA GLU A 245 5.33 -13.71 10.61
C GLU A 245 5.30 -14.47 11.96
N PRO A 246 6.14 -15.51 12.13
CA PRO A 246 6.12 -16.36 13.33
C PRO A 246 6.33 -15.61 14.65
N ARG A 247 7.07 -14.49 14.62
CA ARG A 247 7.28 -13.65 15.81
C ARG A 247 6.01 -12.93 16.24
N ILE A 248 5.21 -12.44 15.29
CA ILE A 248 3.91 -11.82 15.56
C ILE A 248 2.92 -12.89 16.01
N ALA A 249 2.96 -14.09 15.40
CA ALA A 249 2.14 -15.22 15.83
C ALA A 249 2.41 -15.63 17.29
N ARG A 250 3.69 -15.76 17.70
CA ARG A 250 4.05 -16.03 19.10
C ARG A 250 3.53 -14.96 20.04
N LEU A 251 3.70 -13.67 19.70
CA LEU A 251 3.17 -12.57 20.50
C LEU A 251 1.64 -12.65 20.65
N CYS A 252 0.94 -12.97 19.56
CA CYS A 252 -0.52 -13.13 19.53
C CYS A 252 -1.02 -14.23 20.48
N ILE A 253 -0.24 -15.32 20.63
CA ILE A 253 -0.54 -16.46 21.52
C ILE A 253 -0.12 -16.15 22.96
N GLU A 254 1.10 -15.68 23.17
CA GLU A 254 1.73 -15.54 24.48
C GLU A 254 1.28 -14.26 25.21
N ASN A 255 0.99 -13.17 24.50
CA ASN A 255 0.60 -11.88 25.09
C ASN A 255 -0.37 -11.12 24.16
N ARG A 256 -1.63 -11.58 24.17
CA ARG A 256 -2.71 -10.97 23.38
C ARG A 256 -2.89 -9.46 23.62
N PRO A 257 -2.87 -8.93 24.87
CA PRO A 257 -2.99 -7.49 25.12
C PRO A 257 -1.92 -6.65 24.41
N GLU A 258 -0.66 -7.11 24.44
CA GLU A 258 0.44 -6.38 23.81
C GLU A 258 0.39 -6.48 22.27
N PHE A 259 -0.01 -7.63 21.74
CA PHE A 259 -0.31 -7.79 20.31
C PHE A 259 -1.37 -6.78 19.85
N GLU A 260 -2.51 -6.73 20.55
CA GLU A 260 -3.60 -5.81 20.21
C GLU A 260 -3.19 -4.35 20.33
N ARG A 261 -2.40 -4.00 21.34
CA ARG A 261 -1.86 -2.65 21.52
C ARG A 261 -1.03 -2.22 20.30
N LEU A 262 -0.11 -3.08 19.84
CA LEU A 262 0.68 -2.82 18.64
C LEU A 262 -0.18 -2.75 17.38
N ALA A 263 -1.12 -3.68 17.21
CA ALA A 263 -2.02 -3.71 16.06
C ALA A 263 -2.86 -2.44 15.97
N ARG A 264 -3.37 -1.92 17.09
CA ARG A 264 -4.07 -0.63 17.15
C ARG A 264 -3.17 0.54 16.76
N LEU A 265 -1.93 0.57 17.26
CA LEU A 265 -0.97 1.63 16.91
C LEU A 265 -0.64 1.63 15.41
N TRP A 266 -0.44 0.46 14.81
CA TRP A 266 -0.20 0.33 13.38
C TRP A 266 -1.43 0.71 12.56
N THR A 267 -2.62 0.31 13.00
CA THR A 267 -3.88 0.69 12.35
C THR A 267 -4.04 2.20 12.34
N TRP A 268 -3.86 2.85 13.49
CA TRP A 268 -3.92 4.30 13.60
C TRP A 268 -2.90 4.99 12.68
N LYS A 269 -1.66 4.51 12.67
CA LYS A 269 -0.57 5.13 11.90
C LYS A 269 -0.69 4.94 10.39
N TYR A 270 -1.12 3.77 9.93
CA TYR A 270 -1.00 3.38 8.52
C TYR A 270 -2.34 3.23 7.79
N ALA A 271 -3.44 3.06 8.52
CA ALA A 271 -4.74 2.73 7.93
C ALA A 271 -5.84 3.76 8.21
N MET A 272 -5.59 4.82 9.00
CA MET A 272 -6.62 5.82 9.37
C MET A 272 -6.42 7.19 8.70
N HIS A 273 -5.75 7.24 7.55
CA HIS A 273 -5.46 8.50 6.83
C HIS A 273 -6.71 9.24 6.35
N ASP A 274 -7.82 8.53 6.18
CA ASP A 274 -9.12 9.10 5.84
C ASP A 274 -9.76 9.89 7.00
N PHE A 275 -9.28 9.69 8.23
CA PHE A 275 -9.83 10.29 9.44
C PHE A 275 -8.83 11.15 10.23
N VAL A 276 -7.58 10.70 10.40
CA VAL A 276 -6.57 11.37 11.22
C VAL A 276 -5.95 12.57 10.49
N GLY A 277 -5.99 12.57 9.16
CA GLY A 277 -5.41 13.61 8.32
C GLY A 277 -3.88 13.70 8.46
N PRO A 278 -3.19 14.35 7.51
CA PRO A 278 -1.76 14.59 7.64
C PRO A 278 -1.50 15.55 8.80
N LEU A 279 -0.48 15.26 9.62
CA LEU A 279 0.01 16.24 10.58
C LEU A 279 0.62 17.43 9.81
N ALA A 280 0.43 18.65 10.33
CA ALA A 280 1.07 19.82 9.75
C ALA A 280 2.59 19.59 9.66
N ALA A 281 3.20 19.96 8.54
CA ALA A 281 4.65 19.94 8.41
C ALA A 281 5.22 20.92 9.44
N THR A 282 5.66 20.42 10.58
CA THR A 282 6.54 21.19 11.46
C THR A 282 7.84 21.31 10.69
N ASP A 283 8.26 22.53 10.40
CA ASP A 283 9.64 22.82 10.00
C ASP A 283 10.55 22.17 11.05
N GLU A 284 11.13 21.00 10.74
CA GLU A 284 12.23 20.50 11.54
C GLU A 284 13.33 21.56 11.46
N PRO A 285 13.77 22.14 12.59
CA PRO A 285 14.91 23.02 12.56
C PRO A 285 16.07 22.23 11.99
N ALA A 286 16.65 22.74 10.90
CA ALA A 286 17.89 22.24 10.33
C ALA A 286 18.86 21.99 11.49
N GLY A 287 19.32 20.75 11.63
CA GLY A 287 20.20 20.33 12.71
C GLY A 287 21.28 21.37 12.93
N ASP A 288 21.22 22.00 14.10
CA ASP A 288 22.20 22.98 14.53
C ASP A 288 23.55 22.26 14.61
N GLY A 289 24.48 22.70 13.77
CA GLY A 289 25.87 22.34 13.90
C GLY A 289 26.45 23.07 15.11
N GLY A 290 26.42 22.43 16.27
CA GLY A 290 27.35 22.70 17.36
C GLY A 290 28.21 21.44 17.54
N GLY A 291 29.52 21.45 17.32
CA GLY A 291 30.46 22.50 17.70
C GLY A 291 30.92 22.22 19.12
N ASP A 292 32.08 21.58 19.20
CA ASP A 292 33.00 21.44 20.34
C ASP A 292 32.55 22.06 21.69
N LEU A 293 32.42 21.20 22.70
CA LEU A 293 33.18 21.19 23.97
C LEU A 293 32.72 20.04 24.87
#